data_AF-A0A542EH81-F1
#
_entry.id   AF-A0A542EH81-F1
#
_cell.length_a   1.000
_cell.length_b   1.000
_cell.length_c   1.000
_cell.angle_alpha   90.00
_cell.angle_beta   90.00
_cell.angle_gamma   90.00
#
_symmetry.space_group_name_H-M   'P 1'
#
loop_
_entity.id
_entity.type
_entity.pdbx_description
1 polymer ?
#
loop_
_entity_poly.entity_id
_entity_poly.type
_entity_poly.pdbx_seq_one_letter_code
_entity_poly.pdbx_strand_id
1 'polypeptide(L)'
;MQPARQPAGTAMGGQFAPMYRAEAPLSLAGPATGSYRFPPEISDTDEYVNWWSNVEIEDDTCQAFESNYVRHWRQWTNEKVSAWEKENPRPGNERDGATWDGYRANAVQSYSSMRPPIFRDQIRPLARIRGMAVMVAQLPVEGQQRVLSQQVRLPGNVIDTVGGIADKYHLRSFHANYDLDAHDREVRTASYLERIATSNDAIELEQMYGPHNWATE
;
A
#
# COMPACT_ATOMS: atom_id res chain seq x y z
N MET A 1 39.31 72.74 -13.05
CA MET A 1 39.46 71.36 -12.54
C MET A 1 38.39 71.15 -11.49
N GLN A 2 37.35 70.38 -11.80
CA GLN A 2 36.24 70.09 -10.88
C GLN A 2 36.58 68.85 -10.03
N PRO A 3 36.22 68.81 -8.73
CA PRO A 3 36.44 67.65 -7.89
C PRO A 3 35.50 66.50 -8.27
N ALA A 4 36.03 65.27 -8.23
CA ALA A 4 35.26 64.05 -8.41
C ALA A 4 34.16 63.94 -7.35
N ARG A 5 32.92 63.70 -7.79
CA ARG A 5 31.81 63.38 -6.88
C ARG A 5 32.07 62.01 -6.25
N GLN A 6 32.34 61.97 -4.95
CA GLN A 6 32.18 60.76 -4.14
C GLN A 6 30.71 60.32 -4.21
N PRO A 7 30.41 59.01 -4.34
CA PRO A 7 29.06 58.53 -4.13
C PRO A 7 28.67 58.78 -2.66
N ALA A 8 27.52 59.40 -2.45
CA ALA A 8 26.92 59.56 -1.14
C ALA A 8 26.44 58.18 -0.63
N GLY A 9 27.31 57.49 0.09
CA GLY A 9 26.99 56.29 0.85
C GLY A 9 27.43 56.48 2.29
N THR A 10 26.48 56.57 3.20
CA THR A 10 26.67 56.64 4.65
C THR A 10 27.49 55.46 5.16
N ALA A 11 28.45 55.71 6.06
CA ALA A 11 29.26 54.71 6.77
C ALA A 11 28.46 53.84 7.78
N MET A 12 27.14 53.84 7.67
CA MET A 12 26.22 53.10 8.53
C MET A 12 25.55 52.06 7.66
N GLY A 13 25.89 50.80 7.91
CA GLY A 13 25.46 49.64 7.14
C GLY A 13 23.97 49.68 6.79
N GLY A 14 23.68 49.56 5.50
CA GLY A 14 22.32 49.43 5.01
C GLY A 14 21.65 48.19 5.61
N GLN A 15 20.32 48.17 5.59
CA GLN A 15 19.43 47.09 6.05
C GLN A 15 19.64 45.73 5.33
N PHE A 16 20.68 45.61 4.52
CA PHE A 16 21.12 44.41 3.81
C PHE A 16 22.52 43.95 4.24
N ALA A 17 23.03 44.42 5.39
CA ALA A 17 24.21 43.81 5.98
C ALA A 17 23.90 42.32 6.24
N PRO A 18 24.71 41.37 5.75
CA PRO A 18 24.51 39.96 6.00
C PRO A 18 24.62 39.73 7.51
N MET A 19 23.48 39.60 8.17
CA MET A 19 23.44 39.13 9.55
C MET A 19 23.92 37.68 9.49
N TYR A 20 25.17 37.44 9.92
CA TYR A 20 25.65 36.12 10.27
C TYR A 20 24.75 35.59 11.38
N ARG A 21 23.65 34.95 11.02
CA ARG A 21 22.96 34.04 11.92
C ARG A 21 23.90 32.85 12.03
N ALA A 22 24.53 32.69 13.19
CA ALA A 22 25.11 31.40 13.54
C ALA A 22 23.96 30.40 13.41
N GLU A 23 23.97 29.60 12.35
CA GLU A 23 23.04 28.49 12.22
C GLU A 23 23.28 27.62 13.46
N ALA A 24 22.31 27.60 14.36
CA ALA A 24 22.34 26.67 15.47
C ALA A 24 22.52 25.28 14.85
N PRO A 25 23.50 24.47 15.30
CA PRO A 25 23.67 23.13 14.76
C PRO A 25 22.33 22.41 14.90
N LEU A 26 21.70 22.13 13.76
CA LEU A 26 20.50 21.31 13.70
C LEU A 26 20.90 19.94 14.24
N SER A 27 20.59 19.71 15.51
CA SER A 27 20.72 18.39 16.11
C SER A 27 19.66 17.51 15.47
N LEU A 28 20.03 16.79 14.41
CA LEU A 28 19.20 15.78 13.76
C LEU A 28 19.04 14.51 14.61
N ALA A 29 19.67 14.46 15.79
CA ALA A 29 19.50 13.40 16.77
C ALA A 29 18.25 13.67 17.63
N GLY A 30 17.07 13.53 17.00
CA GLY A 30 15.84 13.24 17.73
C GLY A 30 15.72 11.73 17.95
N PRO A 31 14.94 11.25 18.94
CA PRO A 31 14.53 9.84 18.99
C PRO A 31 13.92 9.46 17.63
N ALA A 32 14.14 8.22 17.17
CA ALA A 32 13.69 7.66 15.88
C ALA A 32 12.15 7.64 15.73
N THR A 33 11.55 8.82 15.73
CA THR A 33 10.12 9.08 15.70
C THR A 33 9.70 9.24 14.25
N GLY A 34 9.87 8.17 13.48
CA GLY A 34 9.28 8.09 12.15
C GLY A 34 7.83 7.62 12.21
N SER A 35 7.11 7.79 11.10
CA SER A 35 5.76 7.26 10.90
C SER A 35 5.79 6.13 9.89
N TYR A 36 4.71 5.36 9.74
CA TYR A 36 4.60 4.32 8.72
C TYR A 36 4.92 4.84 7.30
N ARG A 37 4.49 6.07 6.97
CA ARG A 37 4.73 6.70 5.66
C ARG A 37 6.13 7.29 5.52
N PHE A 38 6.72 7.72 6.63
CA PHE A 38 8.04 8.32 6.70
C PHE A 38 8.87 7.59 7.78
N PRO A 39 9.34 6.37 7.48
CA PRO A 39 10.11 5.58 8.44
C PRO A 39 11.42 6.28 8.76
N PRO A 40 11.94 6.14 9.99
CA PRO A 40 13.25 6.68 10.33
C PRO A 40 14.35 5.87 9.65
N GLU A 41 15.54 6.44 9.54
CA GLU A 41 16.72 5.68 9.12
C GLU A 41 17.17 4.76 10.25
N ILE A 42 17.06 3.45 10.05
CA ILE A 42 17.46 2.43 11.01
C ILE A 42 18.50 1.52 10.35
N SER A 43 19.70 1.48 10.92
CA SER A 43 20.80 0.63 10.44
C SER A 43 20.89 -0.71 11.14
N ASP A 44 20.37 -0.82 12.37
CA ASP A 44 20.36 -2.06 13.13
C ASP A 44 19.16 -2.95 12.75
N THR A 45 19.41 -4.24 12.56
CA THR A 45 18.36 -5.16 12.08
C THR A 45 17.30 -5.44 13.14
N ASP A 46 17.69 -5.56 14.41
CA ASP A 46 16.76 -5.87 15.49
C ASP A 46 15.89 -4.64 15.82
N GLU A 47 16.48 -3.45 15.81
CA GLU A 47 15.75 -2.18 15.87
C GLU A 47 14.78 -2.03 14.70
N TYR A 48 15.19 -2.39 13.47
CA TYR A 48 14.34 -2.29 12.28
C TYR A 48 13.11 -3.19 12.39
N VAL A 49 13.29 -4.46 12.77
CA VAL A 49 12.18 -5.41 12.95
C VAL A 49 11.27 -4.93 14.08
N ASN A 50 11.84 -4.49 15.20
CA ASN A 50 11.06 -3.99 16.33
C ASN A 50 10.24 -2.75 15.95
N TRP A 51 10.82 -1.79 15.22
CA TRP A 51 10.12 -0.58 14.79
C TRP A 51 8.95 -0.92 13.86
N TRP A 52 9.19 -1.65 12.78
CA TRP A 52 8.12 -2.00 11.84
C TRP A 52 7.03 -2.89 12.44
N SER A 53 7.36 -3.71 13.44
CA SER A 53 6.38 -4.55 14.12
C SER A 53 5.41 -3.74 14.99
N ASN A 54 5.89 -2.61 15.52
CA ASN A 54 5.16 -1.80 16.50
C ASN A 54 4.63 -0.48 15.93
N VAL A 55 5.10 -0.02 14.77
CA VAL A 55 4.68 1.25 14.17
C VAL A 55 3.16 1.32 14.06
N GLU A 56 2.61 2.45 14.50
CA GLU A 56 1.18 2.73 14.38
C GLU A 56 0.83 3.01 12.93
N ILE A 57 -0.31 2.47 12.49
CA ILE A 57 -0.83 2.67 11.14
C ILE A 57 -2.26 3.15 11.29
N GLU A 58 -2.49 4.38 10.85
CA GLU A 58 -3.81 5.00 10.79
C GLU A 58 -4.78 4.18 9.90
N ASP A 59 -6.06 4.21 10.23
CA ASP A 59 -7.08 3.46 9.49
C ASP A 59 -7.21 3.93 8.04
N ASP A 60 -7.07 5.23 7.77
CA ASP A 60 -7.02 5.77 6.41
C ASP A 60 -5.89 5.17 5.59
N THR A 61 -4.74 4.92 6.23
CA THR A 61 -3.59 4.27 5.59
C THR A 61 -3.87 2.79 5.32
N CYS A 62 -4.55 2.11 6.25
CA CYS A 62 -5.00 0.72 6.07
C CYS A 62 -6.00 0.61 4.90
N GLN A 63 -6.95 1.53 4.82
CA GLN A 63 -7.94 1.58 3.73
C GLN A 63 -7.25 1.85 2.40
N ALA A 64 -6.29 2.78 2.33
CA ALA A 64 -5.49 3.04 1.13
C ALA A 64 -4.66 1.81 0.72
N PHE A 65 -4.10 1.06 1.67
CA PHE A 65 -3.38 -0.17 1.39
C PHE A 65 -4.30 -1.23 0.75
N GLU A 66 -5.45 -1.52 1.36
CA GLU A 66 -6.43 -2.47 0.83
C GLU A 66 -6.89 -2.08 -0.57
N SER A 67 -7.20 -0.79 -0.73
CA SER A 67 -7.58 -0.15 -1.98
C SER A 67 -6.58 -0.39 -3.12
N ASN A 68 -5.30 -0.18 -2.82
CA ASN A 68 -4.23 -0.36 -3.78
C ASN A 68 -4.02 -1.84 -4.11
N TYR A 69 -4.11 -2.74 -3.11
CA TYR A 69 -4.00 -4.17 -3.33
C TYR A 69 -5.12 -4.70 -4.25
N VAL A 70 -6.38 -4.35 -3.97
CA VAL A 70 -7.52 -4.80 -4.79
C VAL A 70 -7.40 -4.29 -6.23
N ARG A 71 -6.98 -3.04 -6.43
CA ARG A 71 -6.75 -2.47 -7.76
C ARG A 71 -5.64 -3.23 -8.49
N HIS A 72 -4.52 -3.48 -7.84
CA HIS A 72 -3.40 -4.23 -8.42
C HIS A 72 -3.80 -5.67 -8.75
N TRP A 73 -4.54 -6.34 -7.88
CA TRP A 73 -5.05 -7.70 -8.11
C TRP A 73 -5.94 -7.76 -9.34
N ARG A 74 -6.93 -6.86 -9.45
CA ARG A 74 -7.82 -6.76 -10.62
C ARG A 74 -7.06 -6.47 -11.91
N GLN A 75 -6.13 -5.50 -11.87
CA GLN A 75 -5.32 -5.15 -13.03
C GLN A 75 -4.53 -6.37 -13.52
N TRP A 76 -3.83 -7.05 -12.63
CA TRP A 76 -3.05 -8.24 -12.99
C TRP A 76 -3.93 -9.38 -13.52
N THR A 77 -5.09 -9.64 -12.92
CA THR A 77 -6.02 -10.66 -13.44
C THR A 77 -6.50 -10.29 -14.84
N ASN A 78 -6.87 -9.03 -15.07
CA ASN A 78 -7.29 -8.56 -16.40
C ASN A 78 -6.16 -8.67 -17.44
N GLU A 79 -4.92 -8.34 -17.07
CA GLU A 79 -3.75 -8.51 -17.93
C GLU A 79 -3.52 -9.98 -18.30
N LYS A 80 -3.64 -10.90 -17.33
CA LYS A 80 -3.50 -12.35 -17.58
C LYS A 80 -4.63 -12.92 -18.43
N VAL A 81 -5.87 -12.53 -18.16
CA VAL A 81 -7.03 -12.92 -18.96
C VAL A 81 -6.91 -12.36 -20.37
N SER A 82 -6.49 -11.11 -20.54
CA SER A 82 -6.29 -10.51 -21.87
C SER A 82 -5.18 -11.20 -22.65
N ALA A 83 -4.08 -11.60 -22.00
CA ALA A 83 -3.04 -12.40 -22.63
C ALA A 83 -3.58 -13.77 -23.09
N TRP A 84 -4.34 -14.44 -22.22
CA TRP A 84 -5.02 -15.70 -22.56
C TRP A 84 -6.01 -15.54 -23.72
N GLU A 85 -6.80 -14.47 -23.75
CA GLU A 85 -7.76 -14.17 -24.84
C GLU A 85 -7.05 -13.92 -26.19
N LYS A 86 -5.84 -13.34 -26.17
CA LYS A 86 -5.03 -13.17 -27.39
C LYS A 86 -4.52 -14.50 -27.93
N GLU A 87 -4.16 -15.43 -27.05
CA GLU A 87 -3.73 -16.79 -27.42
C GLU A 87 -4.92 -17.68 -27.80
N ASN A 88 -6.11 -17.37 -27.29
CA ASN A 88 -7.34 -18.13 -27.47
C ASN A 88 -8.45 -17.19 -27.99
N PRO A 89 -8.39 -16.76 -29.27
CA PRO A 89 -9.38 -15.82 -29.80
C PRO A 89 -10.78 -16.42 -29.82
N ARG A 90 -11.79 -15.61 -29.52
CA ARG A 90 -13.20 -16.03 -29.52
C ARG A 90 -13.61 -16.49 -30.93
N PRO A 91 -14.21 -17.68 -31.08
CA PRO A 91 -14.70 -18.15 -32.37
C PRO A 91 -15.88 -17.28 -32.86
N GLY A 92 -16.02 -17.15 -34.18
CA GLY A 92 -17.05 -16.31 -34.80
C GLY A 92 -18.45 -16.94 -34.84
N ASN A 93 -18.60 -18.21 -34.51
CA ASN A 93 -19.89 -18.89 -34.46
C ASN A 93 -20.46 -18.88 -33.02
N GLU A 94 -21.79 -18.83 -32.88
CA GLU A 94 -22.43 -18.69 -31.56
C GLU A 94 -22.27 -19.94 -30.68
N ARG A 95 -22.30 -21.15 -31.27
CA ARG A 95 -22.22 -22.42 -30.54
C ARG A 95 -20.87 -22.60 -29.83
N ASP A 96 -19.78 -22.32 -30.53
CA ASP A 96 -18.43 -22.41 -29.94
C ASP A 96 -18.15 -21.17 -29.09
N GLY A 97 -18.85 -20.05 -29.33
CA GLY A 97 -18.82 -18.85 -28.49
C GLY A 97 -19.23 -19.13 -27.05
N ALA A 98 -20.34 -19.85 -26.82
CA ALA A 98 -20.78 -20.23 -25.47
C ALA A 98 -19.75 -21.12 -24.75
N THR A 99 -19.15 -22.06 -25.47
CA THR A 99 -18.08 -22.92 -24.92
C THR A 99 -16.83 -22.10 -24.56
N TRP A 100 -16.45 -21.17 -25.44
CA TRP A 100 -15.35 -20.25 -25.20
C TRP A 100 -15.59 -19.32 -24.00
N ASP A 101 -16.82 -18.80 -23.83
CA ASP A 101 -17.21 -17.98 -22.69
C ASP A 101 -17.06 -18.78 -21.37
N GLY A 102 -17.36 -20.08 -21.39
CA GLY A 102 -17.09 -21.00 -20.28
C GLY A 102 -15.59 -21.17 -19.97
N TYR A 103 -14.75 -21.35 -20.99
CA TYR A 103 -13.29 -21.40 -20.80
C TYR A 103 -12.72 -20.08 -20.28
N ARG A 104 -13.25 -18.96 -20.76
CA ARG A 104 -12.87 -17.62 -20.28
C ARG A 104 -13.22 -17.45 -18.82
N ALA A 105 -14.44 -17.84 -18.39
CA ALA A 105 -14.84 -17.77 -16.99
C ALA A 105 -13.91 -18.62 -16.10
N ASN A 106 -13.53 -19.81 -16.57
CA ASN A 106 -12.55 -20.65 -15.87
C ASN A 106 -11.17 -20.01 -15.80
N ALA A 107 -10.70 -19.35 -16.87
CA ALA A 107 -9.44 -18.63 -16.89
C ALA A 107 -9.45 -17.45 -15.88
N VAL A 108 -10.53 -16.66 -15.87
CA VAL A 108 -10.73 -15.59 -14.88
C VAL A 108 -10.64 -16.15 -13.47
N GLN A 109 -11.39 -17.21 -13.16
CA GLN A 109 -11.39 -17.84 -11.84
C GLN A 109 -10.02 -18.42 -11.46
N SER A 110 -9.33 -19.04 -12.42
CA SER A 110 -8.01 -19.65 -12.20
C SER A 110 -6.99 -18.58 -11.85
N TYR A 111 -6.90 -17.51 -12.64
CA TYR A 111 -5.98 -16.41 -12.36
C TYR A 111 -6.37 -15.66 -11.08
N SER A 112 -7.65 -15.34 -10.85
CA SER A 112 -8.07 -14.65 -9.63
C SER A 112 -7.72 -15.43 -8.35
N SER A 113 -7.75 -16.76 -8.40
CA SER A 113 -7.44 -17.65 -7.28
C SER A 113 -5.94 -17.84 -7.02
N MET A 114 -5.06 -17.51 -7.97
CA MET A 114 -3.60 -17.60 -7.78
C MET A 114 -3.07 -16.60 -6.74
N ARG A 115 -3.87 -15.58 -6.40
CA ARG A 115 -3.52 -14.57 -5.41
C ARG A 115 -4.56 -14.58 -4.29
N PRO A 116 -4.14 -14.63 -3.02
CA PRO A 116 -5.07 -14.70 -1.90
C PRO A 116 -5.85 -13.38 -1.76
N PRO A 117 -7.15 -13.42 -1.39
CA PRO A 117 -7.83 -12.23 -0.89
C PRO A 117 -7.20 -11.78 0.43
N ILE A 118 -7.35 -10.50 0.76
CA ILE A 118 -6.95 -9.95 2.06
C ILE A 118 -8.20 -9.75 2.91
N PHE A 119 -8.16 -10.23 4.15
CA PHE A 119 -9.21 -10.00 5.13
C PHE A 119 -8.90 -8.78 6.00
N ARG A 120 -9.94 -8.14 6.57
CA ARG A 120 -9.83 -6.87 7.29
C ARG A 120 -8.82 -6.89 8.45
N ASP A 121 -8.79 -7.99 9.20
CA ASP A 121 -7.88 -8.23 10.31
C ASP A 121 -6.42 -8.41 9.86
N GLN A 122 -6.20 -8.82 8.62
CA GLN A 122 -4.87 -9.00 8.03
C GLN A 122 -4.28 -7.73 7.42
N ILE A 123 -5.11 -6.71 7.13
CA ILE A 123 -4.67 -5.47 6.45
C ILE A 123 -3.49 -4.81 7.17
N ARG A 124 -3.63 -4.53 8.47
CA ARG A 124 -2.60 -3.80 9.23
C ARG A 124 -1.30 -4.61 9.38
N PRO A 125 -1.33 -5.91 9.73
CA PRO A 125 -0.14 -6.76 9.67
C PRO A 125 0.52 -6.81 8.28
N LEU A 126 -0.26 -6.96 7.21
CA LEU A 126 0.26 -6.99 5.84
C LEU A 126 0.87 -5.64 5.42
N ALA A 127 0.31 -4.52 5.86
CA ALA A 127 0.89 -3.21 5.64
C ALA A 127 2.27 -3.07 6.30
N ARG A 128 2.44 -3.57 7.53
CA ARG A 128 3.75 -3.62 8.21
C ARG A 128 4.75 -4.50 7.46
N ILE A 129 4.35 -5.71 7.07
CA ILE A 129 5.18 -6.64 6.29
C ILE A 129 5.59 -6.02 4.95
N ARG A 130 4.68 -5.32 4.27
CA ARG A 130 5.01 -4.57 3.06
C ARG A 130 6.09 -3.53 3.35
N GLY A 131 5.92 -2.73 4.41
CA GLY A 131 6.90 -1.73 4.83
C GLY A 131 8.28 -2.36 5.06
N MET A 132 8.33 -3.43 5.88
CA MET A 132 9.54 -4.20 6.13
C MET A 132 10.20 -4.66 4.84
N ALA A 133 9.45 -5.27 3.93
CA ALA A 133 9.99 -5.89 2.71
C ALA A 133 10.41 -4.88 1.64
N VAL A 134 9.73 -3.73 1.54
CA VAL A 134 10.02 -2.68 0.55
C VAL A 134 11.19 -1.81 0.99
N MET A 135 11.24 -1.45 2.28
CA MET A 135 12.27 -0.55 2.81
C MET A 135 13.54 -1.30 3.26
N VAL A 136 13.57 -2.63 3.13
CA VAL A 136 14.68 -3.46 3.61
C VAL A 136 16.03 -3.07 3.00
N ALA A 137 16.02 -2.49 1.79
CA ALA A 137 17.22 -2.05 1.08
C ALA A 137 18.06 -1.00 1.84
N GLN A 138 17.52 -0.39 2.89
CA GLN A 138 18.24 0.49 3.81
C GLN A 138 19.29 -0.25 4.66
N LEU A 139 19.09 -1.55 4.88
CA LEU A 139 19.99 -2.39 5.66
C LEU A 139 21.13 -2.98 4.79
N PRO A 140 22.26 -3.37 5.41
CA PRO A 140 23.26 -4.22 4.75
C PRO A 140 22.65 -5.56 4.27
N VAL A 141 23.27 -6.20 3.26
CA VAL A 141 22.76 -7.44 2.64
C VAL A 141 22.44 -8.55 3.65
N GLU A 142 23.29 -8.72 4.66
CA GLU A 142 23.05 -9.71 5.73
C GLU A 142 21.79 -9.37 6.56
N GLY A 143 21.61 -8.10 6.92
CA GLY A 143 20.41 -7.60 7.58
C GLY A 143 19.16 -7.79 6.72
N GLN A 144 19.27 -7.55 5.40
CA GLN A 144 18.17 -7.79 4.47
C GLN A 144 17.71 -9.24 4.49
N GLN A 145 18.65 -10.19 4.38
CA GLN A 145 18.32 -11.62 4.41
C GLN A 145 17.71 -12.04 5.75
N ARG A 146 18.23 -11.51 6.87
CA ARG A 146 17.70 -11.78 8.21
C ARG A 146 16.27 -11.28 8.38
N VAL A 147 15.96 -10.03 7.98
CA VAL A 147 14.59 -9.49 7.99
C VAL A 147 13.66 -10.33 7.14
N LEU A 148 14.06 -10.64 5.90
CA LEU A 148 13.20 -11.39 4.97
C LEU A 148 12.94 -12.83 5.42
N SER A 149 13.86 -13.43 6.18
CA SER A 149 13.73 -14.77 6.74
C SER A 149 13.00 -14.80 8.09
N GLN A 150 12.68 -13.64 8.67
CA GLN A 150 11.99 -13.55 9.96
C GLN A 150 10.59 -14.18 9.85
N GLN A 151 10.29 -15.13 10.73
CA GLN A 151 8.95 -15.70 10.83
C GLN A 151 7.98 -14.69 11.45
N VAL A 152 6.81 -14.57 10.84
CA VAL A 152 5.71 -13.75 11.33
C VAL A 152 4.42 -14.56 11.28
N ARG A 153 3.48 -14.18 12.14
CA ARG A 153 2.16 -14.80 12.22
C ARG A 153 1.11 -13.79 11.84
N LEU A 154 0.34 -14.10 10.81
CA LEU A 154 -0.87 -13.35 10.48
C LEU A 154 -2.08 -13.96 11.20
N PRO A 155 -3.16 -13.18 11.39
CA PRO A 155 -4.46 -13.71 11.76
C PRO A 155 -4.90 -14.87 10.84
N GLY A 156 -5.59 -15.86 11.41
CA GLY A 156 -5.96 -17.08 10.70
C GLY A 156 -4.88 -18.17 10.68
N ASN A 157 -3.92 -18.13 11.62
CA ASN A 157 -2.85 -19.13 11.77
C ASN A 157 -1.90 -19.27 10.57
N VAL A 158 -1.81 -18.26 9.72
CA VAL A 158 -0.80 -18.24 8.65
C VAL A 158 0.54 -17.87 9.29
N ILE A 159 1.49 -18.81 9.27
CA ILE A 159 2.87 -18.63 9.72
C ILE A 159 3.78 -18.81 8.52
N ASP A 160 4.56 -17.79 8.21
CA ASP A 160 5.50 -17.78 7.09
C ASP A 160 6.56 -16.69 7.36
N THR A 161 7.56 -16.58 6.49
CA THR A 161 8.58 -15.55 6.53
C THR A 161 8.05 -14.22 5.98
N VAL A 162 8.67 -13.10 6.39
CA VAL A 162 8.38 -11.77 5.82
C VAL A 162 8.50 -11.79 4.28
N GLY A 163 9.55 -12.43 3.76
CA GLY A 163 9.76 -12.61 2.33
C GLY A 163 8.65 -13.45 1.68
N GLY A 164 8.34 -14.61 2.24
CA GLY A 164 7.30 -15.51 1.72
C GLY A 164 5.93 -14.86 1.65
N ILE A 165 5.54 -14.09 2.68
CA ILE A 165 4.28 -13.33 2.67
C ILE A 165 4.34 -12.20 1.65
N ALA A 166 5.44 -11.45 1.59
CA ALA A 166 5.60 -10.37 0.62
C ALA A 166 5.49 -10.88 -0.82
N ASP A 167 5.99 -12.08 -1.11
CA ASP A 167 5.91 -12.71 -2.42
C ASP A 167 4.51 -13.26 -2.69
N LYS A 168 3.92 -13.99 -1.74
CA LYS A 168 2.57 -14.56 -1.84
C LYS A 168 1.49 -13.51 -2.10
N TYR A 169 1.59 -12.36 -1.43
CA TYR A 169 0.68 -11.23 -1.62
C TYR A 169 1.24 -10.17 -2.59
N HIS A 170 2.37 -10.42 -3.26
CA HIS A 170 3.01 -9.49 -4.19
C HIS A 170 3.16 -8.05 -3.63
N LEU A 171 3.45 -7.91 -2.34
CA LEU A 171 3.42 -6.62 -1.62
C LEU A 171 4.43 -5.59 -2.15
N ARG A 172 5.49 -6.06 -2.83
CA ARG A 172 6.51 -5.22 -3.45
C ARG A 172 6.09 -4.65 -4.82
N SER A 173 5.04 -5.20 -5.44
CA SER A 173 4.70 -4.95 -6.85
C SER A 173 3.78 -3.74 -7.05
N PHE A 174 3.29 -3.12 -5.98
CA PHE A 174 2.45 -1.94 -6.09
C PHE A 174 2.99 -0.77 -5.26
N HIS A 175 3.07 0.39 -5.88
CA HIS A 175 3.23 1.66 -5.18
C HIS A 175 1.91 1.95 -4.48
N ALA A 176 1.92 1.92 -3.15
CA ALA A 176 0.80 2.42 -2.40
C ALA A 176 0.77 3.94 -2.57
N ASN A 177 -0.08 4.43 -3.47
CA ASN A 177 -0.44 5.84 -3.49
C ASN A 177 -1.31 6.06 -2.26
N TYR A 178 -0.72 6.65 -1.22
CA TYR A 178 -1.41 7.00 0.02
C TYR A 178 -2.17 8.33 -0.08
N ASP A 179 -1.98 9.04 -1.20
CA ASP A 179 -2.90 10.08 -1.67
C ASP A 179 -4.08 9.38 -2.35
N LEU A 180 -5.07 9.01 -1.56
CA LEU A 180 -6.39 8.74 -2.11
C LEU A 180 -6.98 10.09 -2.49
N ASP A 181 -7.03 10.39 -3.80
CA ASP A 181 -7.91 11.40 -4.36
C ASP A 181 -9.28 11.23 -3.70
N ALA A 182 -9.80 12.29 -3.08
CA ALA A 182 -11.09 12.29 -2.39
C ALA A 182 -12.24 11.73 -3.27
N HIS A 183 -12.07 11.79 -4.59
CA HIS A 183 -12.99 11.24 -5.59
C HIS A 183 -13.10 9.71 -5.58
N ASP A 184 -12.00 8.98 -5.28
CA ASP A 184 -11.98 7.51 -5.25
C ASP A 184 -12.67 6.96 -3.98
N ARG A 185 -12.82 7.79 -2.94
CA ARG A 185 -13.59 7.47 -1.72
C ARG A 185 -15.09 7.46 -1.98
N GLU A 186 -15.62 8.44 -2.72
CA GLU A 186 -17.06 8.52 -3.04
C GLU A 186 -17.53 7.36 -3.94
N VAL A 187 -16.72 6.98 -4.93
CA VAL A 187 -17.04 5.88 -5.87
C VAL A 187 -17.16 4.53 -5.14
N ARG A 188 -16.41 4.32 -4.06
CA ARG A 188 -16.45 3.06 -3.28
C ARG A 188 -17.63 2.99 -2.35
N THR A 189 -17.98 4.09 -1.68
CA THR A 189 -19.19 4.14 -0.86
C THR A 189 -20.42 3.93 -1.74
N ALA A 190 -20.44 4.54 -2.93
CA ALA A 190 -21.49 4.31 -3.93
C ALA A 190 -21.51 2.85 -4.40
N SER A 191 -20.38 2.26 -4.78
CA SER A 191 -20.34 0.87 -5.28
C SER A 191 -20.61 -0.20 -4.20
N TYR A 192 -20.29 0.07 -2.93
CA TYR A 192 -20.63 -0.80 -1.80
C TYR A 192 -22.13 -0.75 -1.50
N LEU A 193 -22.72 0.45 -1.47
CA LEU A 193 -24.17 0.63 -1.28
C LEU A 193 -24.97 0.11 -2.48
N GLU A 194 -24.45 0.23 -3.69
CA GLU A 194 -25.07 -0.30 -4.90
C GLU A 194 -25.03 -1.83 -4.90
N ARG A 195 -23.93 -2.48 -4.46
CA ARG A 195 -23.87 -3.94 -4.26
C ARG A 195 -24.86 -4.45 -3.20
N ILE A 196 -25.12 -3.68 -2.16
CA ILE A 196 -26.15 -3.99 -1.15
C ILE A 196 -27.56 -3.80 -1.73
N ALA A 197 -27.76 -2.79 -2.59
CA ALA A 197 -29.05 -2.47 -3.18
C ALA A 197 -29.43 -3.36 -4.38
N THR A 198 -28.47 -3.91 -5.12
CA THR A 198 -28.72 -4.71 -6.33
C THR A 198 -28.62 -6.23 -6.11
N SER A 199 -28.19 -6.67 -4.92
CA SER A 199 -28.12 -8.10 -4.62
C SER A 199 -29.43 -8.58 -3.99
N ASN A 200 -30.18 -9.40 -4.74
CA ASN A 200 -31.20 -10.30 -4.18
C ASN A 200 -30.59 -11.40 -3.29
N ASP A 201 -29.25 -11.46 -3.15
CA ASP A 201 -28.52 -12.47 -2.36
C ASP A 201 -28.39 -12.10 -0.88
N ALA A 202 -28.93 -10.95 -0.46
CA ALA A 202 -29.04 -10.62 0.97
C ALA A 202 -29.87 -11.66 1.74
N ILE A 203 -30.75 -12.41 1.05
CA ILE A 203 -31.54 -13.50 1.64
C ILE A 203 -30.73 -14.82 1.71
N GLU A 204 -29.77 -15.06 0.82
CA GLU A 204 -28.97 -16.30 0.83
C GLU A 204 -27.84 -16.27 1.87
N LEU A 205 -27.25 -15.10 2.14
CA LEU A 205 -26.24 -14.98 3.20
C LEU A 205 -26.82 -15.09 4.61
N GLU A 206 -28.06 -14.65 4.83
CA GLU A 206 -28.78 -14.81 6.10
C GLU A 206 -29.18 -16.28 6.37
N GLN A 207 -29.34 -17.08 5.30
CA GLN A 207 -29.56 -18.53 5.40
C GLN A 207 -28.26 -19.32 5.58
N MET A 208 -27.13 -18.86 5.03
CA MET A 208 -25.83 -19.54 5.14
C MET A 208 -25.08 -19.20 6.44
N TYR A 209 -25.30 -18.00 6.98
CA TYR A 209 -24.76 -17.53 8.26
C TYR A 209 -25.92 -16.94 9.06
N GLY A 210 -26.58 -17.78 9.86
CA GLY A 210 -27.75 -17.39 10.66
C GLY A 210 -27.57 -16.09 11.44
N PRO A 211 -28.69 -15.43 11.83
CA PRO A 211 -28.72 -14.03 12.22
C PRO A 211 -27.72 -13.75 13.35
N HIS A 212 -26.64 -13.04 13.02
CA HIS A 212 -25.79 -12.41 14.03
C HIS A 212 -26.53 -11.17 14.54
N ASN A 213 -27.12 -11.31 15.73
CA ASN A 213 -27.72 -10.24 16.50
C ASN A 213 -26.70 -9.12 16.74
N TRP A 214 -26.72 -8.10 15.89
CA TRP A 214 -26.16 -6.79 16.20
C TRP A 214 -27.26 -5.87 16.73
N ALA A 215 -27.87 -6.26 17.85
CA ALA A 215 -28.66 -5.39 18.73
C ALA A 215 -29.11 -6.21 19.95
N THR A 216 -28.40 -6.08 21.08
CA THR A 216 -28.92 -5.57 22.36
C THR A 216 -27.85 -5.72 23.45
N GLU A 217 -27.59 -4.59 24.11
CA GLU A 217 -26.91 -4.34 25.40
C GLU A 217 -25.38 -4.49 25.48
#